data_AF-A0A935E5X4-F1
#
_entry.id   AF-A0A935E5X4-F1
#
_cell.length_a   1.000
_cell.length_b   1.000
_cell.length_c   1.000
_cell.angle_alpha   90.00
_cell.angle_beta   90.00
_cell.angle_gamma   90.00
#
_symmetry.space_group_name_H-M   'P 1'
#
loop_
_entity.id
_entity.type
_entity.pdbx_description
1 polymer ?
#
loop_
_entity_poly.entity_id
_entity_poly.type
_entity_poly.pdbx_seq_one_letter_code
_entity_poly.pdbx_strand_id
1 'polypeptide(L)'
;MEALHEVIEIILLLISIIGAVAAYFRFRGRSFGVSDMLIFVPLAVAADVVCYQLFQAMAGPHGESTAYGALGAMLGLFGLAPVAAGLNMVAAAATLLCMLRHAAVRYGVLALMLVAWAAHLFLGHRDEMLAPGGALNGDRVAGENWALESGAASRAECDRQSAAQAFREGCYAKLGR
;
A
#
# COMPACT_ATOMS: atom_id res chain seq x y z
N MET A 1 -23.03 -22.71 -4.34
CA MET A 1 -22.37 -24.02 -4.11
C MET A 1 -20.97 -24.02 -4.74
N GLU A 2 -20.82 -23.57 -5.98
CA GLU A 2 -19.51 -23.43 -6.66
C GLU A 2 -18.54 -22.47 -5.94
N ALA A 3 -18.98 -21.26 -5.60
CA ALA A 3 -18.13 -20.29 -4.89
C ALA A 3 -17.64 -20.78 -3.51
N LEU A 4 -18.42 -21.60 -2.80
CA LEU A 4 -17.99 -22.18 -1.53
C LEU A 4 -16.91 -23.26 -1.75
N HIS A 5 -17.05 -24.04 -2.83
CA HIS A 5 -16.10 -25.09 -3.17
C HIS A 5 -14.74 -24.50 -3.58
N GLU A 6 -14.75 -23.47 -4.42
CA GLU A 6 -13.54 -22.77 -4.87
C GLU A 6 -12.78 -22.14 -3.68
N VAL A 7 -13.50 -21.51 -2.75
CA VAL A 7 -12.91 -20.98 -1.52
C VAL A 7 -12.29 -22.08 -0.66
N ILE A 8 -12.96 -23.23 -0.50
CA ILE A 8 -12.43 -24.38 0.24
C ILE A 8 -11.17 -24.93 -0.44
N GLU A 9 -11.16 -25.03 -1.76
CA GLU A 9 -10.03 -25.54 -2.53
C GLU A 9 -8.81 -24.63 -2.41
N ILE A 10 -9.01 -23.31 -2.48
CA ILE A 10 -7.95 -22.31 -2.22
C ILE A 10 -7.41 -22.47 -0.79
N ILE A 11 -8.28 -22.63 0.22
CA ILE A 11 -7.86 -22.83 1.61
C ILE A 11 -7.04 -24.12 1.77
N LEU A 12 -7.50 -25.23 1.19
CA LEU A 12 -6.80 -26.51 1.25
C LEU A 12 -5.43 -26.43 0.56
N LEU A 13 -5.37 -25.77 -0.59
CA LEU A 13 -4.13 -25.55 -1.34
C LEU A 13 -3.15 -24.71 -0.51
N LEU A 14 -3.60 -23.63 0.12
CA LEU A 14 -2.79 -22.83 1.04
C LEU A 14 -2.28 -23.66 2.24
N ILE A 15 -3.14 -24.45 2.89
CA ILE A 15 -2.75 -25.31 4.00
C ILE A 15 -1.71 -26.35 3.56
N SER A 16 -1.88 -26.96 2.38
CA SER A 16 -0.95 -27.95 1.83
C SER A 16 0.44 -27.36 1.58
N ILE A 17 0.50 -26.14 1.06
CA ILE A 17 1.75 -25.44 0.77
C ILE A 17 2.45 -25.05 2.08
N ILE A 18 1.71 -24.50 3.03
CA ILE A 18 2.22 -24.18 4.37
C ILE A 18 2.73 -25.46 5.06
N GLY A 19 1.97 -26.55 4.95
CA GLY A 19 2.34 -27.87 5.48
C GLY A 19 3.62 -28.44 4.83
N ALA A 20 3.77 -28.30 3.51
CA ALA A 20 4.96 -28.73 2.77
C ALA A 20 6.20 -27.93 3.17
N VAL A 21 6.06 -26.61 3.33
CA VAL A 21 7.13 -25.72 3.83
C VAL A 21 7.49 -26.10 5.26
N ALA A 22 6.52 -26.26 6.15
CA ALA A 22 6.75 -26.66 7.53
C ALA A 22 7.42 -28.04 7.62
N ALA A 23 6.99 -29.00 6.79
CA ALA A 23 7.59 -30.32 6.70
C ALA A 23 9.04 -30.25 6.21
N TYR A 24 9.33 -29.47 5.16
CA TYR A 24 10.69 -29.26 4.65
C TYR A 24 11.65 -28.73 5.73
N PHE A 25 11.23 -27.74 6.51
CA PHE A 25 12.05 -27.20 7.60
C PHE A 25 12.16 -28.16 8.79
N ARG A 26 11.10 -28.91 9.10
CA ARG A 26 11.14 -29.99 10.10
C ARG A 26 12.13 -31.08 9.70
N PHE A 27 12.19 -31.46 8.42
CA PHE A 27 13.19 -32.40 7.90
C PHE A 27 14.63 -31.86 8.00
N ARG A 28 14.83 -30.54 7.93
CA ARG A 28 16.12 -29.89 8.20
C ARG A 28 16.47 -29.75 9.69
N GLY A 29 15.61 -30.19 10.61
CA GLY A 29 15.86 -30.09 12.05
C GLY A 29 15.81 -28.67 12.62
N ARG A 30 15.26 -27.70 11.87
CA ARG A 30 15.07 -26.31 12.33
C ARG A 30 13.60 -26.05 12.61
N SER A 31 13.31 -25.48 13.78
CA SER A 31 12.00 -24.92 14.08
C SER A 31 11.92 -23.47 13.61
N PHE A 32 10.80 -23.08 13.00
CA PHE A 32 10.51 -21.67 12.75
C PHE A 32 10.60 -20.87 14.06
N GLY A 33 11.48 -19.87 14.05
CA GLY A 33 11.66 -18.93 15.16
C GLY A 33 11.51 -17.47 14.73
N VAL A 34 11.62 -16.57 15.70
CA VAL A 34 11.59 -15.11 15.47
C VAL A 34 12.69 -14.68 14.50
N SER A 35 13.85 -15.34 14.51
CA SER A 35 14.94 -15.08 13.56
C SER A 35 14.55 -15.36 12.11
N ASP A 36 13.81 -16.44 11.84
CA ASP A 36 13.37 -16.76 10.48
C ASP A 36 12.33 -15.73 10.02
N MET A 37 11.41 -15.33 10.92
CA MET A 37 10.46 -14.25 10.64
C MET A 37 11.20 -12.95 10.29
N LEU A 38 12.21 -12.57 11.07
CA LEU A 38 13.00 -11.35 10.84
C LEU A 38 13.84 -11.37 9.57
N ILE A 39 14.10 -12.54 8.98
CA ILE A 39 14.83 -12.67 7.71
C ILE A 39 13.84 -12.73 6.54
N PHE A 40 12.84 -13.61 6.62
CA PHE A 40 11.95 -13.87 5.49
C PHE A 40 10.90 -12.79 5.29
N VAL A 41 10.42 -12.11 6.36
CA VAL A 41 9.47 -10.99 6.22
C VAL A 41 10.07 -9.83 5.42
N PRO A 42 11.25 -9.25 5.78
CA PRO A 42 11.80 -8.17 4.98
C PRO A 42 12.23 -8.62 3.58
N LEU A 43 12.65 -9.88 3.41
CA LEU A 43 13.00 -10.42 2.10
C LEU A 43 11.76 -10.57 1.20
N ALA A 44 10.62 -11.00 1.76
CA ALA A 44 9.35 -11.05 1.05
C ALA A 44 8.88 -9.65 0.66
N VAL A 45 8.91 -8.68 1.60
CA VAL A 45 8.57 -7.28 1.31
C VAL A 45 9.46 -6.69 0.21
N ALA A 46 10.77 -6.93 0.25
CA ALA A 46 11.68 -6.46 -0.78
C ALA A 46 11.37 -7.08 -2.15
N ALA A 47 11.08 -8.39 -2.19
CA ALA A 47 10.70 -9.08 -3.42
C ALA A 47 9.38 -8.51 -3.98
N ASP A 48 8.39 -8.24 -3.14
CA ASP A 48 7.11 -7.66 -3.54
C ASP A 48 7.27 -6.24 -4.09
N VAL A 49 8.11 -5.41 -3.46
CA VAL A 49 8.42 -4.06 -3.97
C VAL A 49 9.07 -4.14 -5.34
N VAL A 50 10.03 -5.04 -5.55
CA VAL A 50 10.67 -5.21 -6.86
C VAL A 50 9.67 -5.72 -7.90
N CYS A 51 8.85 -6.73 -7.56
CA CYS A 51 7.77 -7.20 -8.42
C CYS A 51 6.80 -6.08 -8.79
N TYR A 52 6.42 -5.23 -7.84
CA TYR A 52 5.54 -4.10 -8.08
C TYR A 52 6.16 -3.07 -9.04
N GLN A 53 7.45 -2.75 -8.88
CA GLN A 53 8.18 -1.85 -9.79
C GLN A 53 8.25 -2.42 -11.21
N LEU A 54 8.54 -3.73 -11.34
CA LEU A 54 8.54 -4.40 -12.65
C LEU A 54 7.13 -4.42 -13.26
N PHE A 55 6.09 -4.59 -12.45
CA PHE A 55 4.71 -4.53 -12.91
C PHE A 55 4.34 -3.13 -13.42
N GLN A 56 4.71 -2.07 -12.71
CA GLN A 56 4.50 -0.70 -13.20
C GLN A 56 5.26 -0.43 -14.51
N ALA A 57 6.51 -0.90 -14.60
CA ALA A 57 7.33 -0.78 -15.81
C ALA A 57 6.75 -1.56 -17.00
N MET A 58 5.98 -2.61 -16.76
CA MET A 58 5.28 -3.38 -17.79
C MET A 58 3.90 -2.81 -18.13
N ALA A 59 3.15 -2.27 -17.16
CA ALA A 59 1.78 -1.80 -17.33
C ALA A 59 1.64 -0.33 -17.81
N GLY A 60 2.73 0.44 -17.83
CA GLY A 60 2.72 1.84 -18.28
C GLY A 60 2.42 2.02 -19.78
N PRO A 61 2.03 3.24 -20.22
CA PRO A 61 1.90 3.53 -21.65
C PRO A 61 3.27 3.49 -22.33
N HIS A 62 3.46 2.54 -23.25
CA HIS A 62 4.73 2.36 -23.97
C HIS A 62 4.68 3.01 -25.35
N GLY A 63 5.62 3.92 -25.62
CA GLY A 63 5.97 4.31 -26.99
C GLY A 63 6.83 3.23 -27.67
N GLU A 64 7.05 3.36 -28.98
CA GLU A 64 7.80 2.38 -29.77
C GLU A 64 9.24 2.14 -29.27
N SER A 65 9.86 3.12 -28.60
CA SER A 65 11.21 3.01 -28.02
C SER A 65 11.27 2.35 -26.64
N THR A 66 10.14 2.22 -25.93
CA THR A 66 10.07 1.65 -24.57
C THR A 66 9.62 0.18 -24.54
N ALA A 67 9.24 -0.38 -25.70
CA ALA A 67 8.73 -1.74 -25.82
C ALA A 67 9.70 -2.83 -25.33
N TYR A 68 11.00 -2.66 -25.58
CA TYR A 68 12.03 -3.60 -25.09
C TYR A 68 12.20 -3.55 -23.56
N GLY A 69 12.02 -2.38 -22.95
CA GLY A 69 12.04 -2.23 -21.49
C GLY A 69 10.86 -2.95 -20.82
N ALA A 70 9.66 -2.82 -21.41
CA ALA A 70 8.47 -3.53 -20.96
C ALA A 70 8.62 -5.05 -21.08
N LEU A 71 9.23 -5.52 -22.18
CA LEU A 71 9.48 -6.95 -22.41
C LEU A 71 10.51 -7.51 -21.42
N GLY A 72 11.57 -6.74 -21.11
CA GLY A 72 12.53 -7.07 -20.06
C GLY A 72 11.87 -7.14 -18.67
N ALA A 73 10.98 -6.20 -18.35
CA ALA A 73 10.23 -6.20 -17.10
C ALA A 73 9.28 -7.41 -16.99
N MET A 74 8.63 -7.79 -18.08
CA MET A 74 7.78 -8.99 -18.16
C MET A 74 8.57 -10.28 -17.91
N LEU A 75 9.75 -10.42 -18.53
CA LEU A 75 10.63 -11.57 -18.28
C LEU A 75 11.12 -11.60 -16.82
N GLY A 76 11.47 -10.43 -16.28
CA GLY A 76 11.82 -10.28 -14.86
C GLY A 76 10.69 -10.72 -13.93
N LEU A 77 9.44 -10.33 -14.23
CA LEU A 77 8.26 -10.78 -13.49
C LEU A 77 8.06 -12.29 -13.55
N PHE A 78 8.19 -12.92 -14.71
CA PHE A 78 8.04 -14.37 -14.83
C PHE A 78 9.05 -15.14 -13.97
N GLY A 79 10.28 -14.64 -13.86
CA GLY A 79 11.29 -15.24 -12.99
C GLY A 79 11.08 -14.92 -11.50
N LEU A 80 10.77 -13.66 -11.17
CA LEU A 80 10.75 -13.18 -9.80
C LEU A 80 9.43 -13.46 -9.07
N ALA A 81 8.29 -13.42 -9.76
CA ALA A 81 6.97 -13.66 -9.16
C ALA A 81 6.86 -15.01 -8.42
N PRO A 82 7.27 -16.18 -8.98
CA PRO A 82 7.22 -17.43 -8.23
C PRO A 82 8.16 -17.45 -7.03
N VAL A 83 9.30 -16.76 -7.11
CA VAL A 83 10.25 -16.62 -5.98
C VAL A 83 9.63 -15.76 -4.87
N ALA A 84 9.03 -14.62 -5.24
CA ALA A 84 8.31 -13.75 -4.31
C ALA A 84 7.14 -14.48 -3.64
N ALA A 85 6.37 -15.27 -4.39
CA ALA A 85 5.30 -16.10 -3.86
C ALA A 85 5.83 -17.11 -2.82
N GLY A 86 6.92 -17.81 -3.14
CA GLY A 86 7.56 -18.75 -2.20
C GLY A 86 8.07 -18.06 -0.93
N LEU A 87 8.72 -16.89 -1.06
CA LEU A 87 9.17 -16.09 0.08
C LEU A 87 8.01 -15.64 0.97
N ASN A 88 6.91 -15.18 0.37
CA ASN A 88 5.69 -14.80 1.08
C ASN A 88 5.05 -15.98 1.82
N MET A 89 5.02 -17.16 1.22
CA MET A 89 4.51 -18.37 1.88
C MET A 89 5.34 -18.73 3.12
N VAL A 90 6.67 -18.67 3.02
CA VAL A 90 7.58 -18.94 4.15
C VAL A 90 7.42 -17.87 5.23
N ALA A 91 7.37 -16.59 4.84
CA ALA A 91 7.18 -15.48 5.76
C ALA A 91 5.83 -15.57 6.50
N ALA A 92 4.75 -15.93 5.80
CA ALA A 92 3.43 -16.12 6.38
C ALA A 92 3.42 -17.27 7.39
N ALA A 93 4.00 -18.42 7.04
CA ALA A 93 4.12 -19.57 7.93
C ALA A 93 4.93 -19.23 9.20
N ALA A 94 6.08 -18.55 9.03
CA ALA A 94 6.92 -18.10 10.13
C ALA A 94 6.17 -17.14 11.06
N THR A 95 5.45 -16.18 10.49
CA THR A 95 4.67 -15.18 11.24
C THR A 95 3.53 -15.84 12.01
N LEU A 96 2.79 -16.76 11.38
CA LEU A 96 1.66 -17.46 12.02
C LEU A 96 2.13 -18.33 13.20
N LEU A 97 3.21 -19.08 13.02
CA LEU A 97 3.81 -19.87 14.10
C LEU A 97 4.35 -18.97 15.23
N CYS A 98 4.97 -17.84 14.89
CA CYS A 98 5.45 -16.88 15.88
C CYS A 98 4.29 -16.19 16.63
N MET A 99 3.17 -15.89 15.99
CA MET A 99 1.96 -15.37 16.64
C MET A 99 1.38 -16.37 17.65
N LEU A 100 1.39 -17.67 17.32
CA LEU A 100 0.90 -18.70 18.25
C LEU A 100 1.80 -18.79 19.50
N ARG A 101 3.12 -18.65 19.33
CA ARG A 101 4.11 -18.85 20.40
C ARG A 101 4.45 -17.60 21.21
N HIS A 102 4.39 -16.41 20.63
CA HIS A 102 4.88 -15.17 21.25
C HIS A 102 3.81 -14.08 21.23
N ALA A 103 3.41 -13.62 22.43
CA ALA A 103 2.43 -12.54 22.56
C ALA A 103 2.92 -11.21 21.94
N ALA A 104 4.22 -10.92 22.01
CA ALA A 104 4.82 -9.71 21.43
C ALA A 104 4.58 -9.61 19.91
N VAL A 105 4.63 -10.73 19.19
CA VAL A 105 4.41 -10.77 17.74
C VAL A 105 2.96 -10.45 17.41
N ARG A 106 2.00 -10.84 18.26
CA ARG A 106 0.58 -10.49 18.09
C ARG A 106 0.37 -8.99 18.13
N TYR A 107 0.95 -8.31 19.12
CA TYR A 107 0.89 -6.86 19.21
C TYR A 107 1.59 -6.17 18.04
N GLY A 108 2.74 -6.70 17.60
CA GLY A 108 3.45 -6.20 16.43
C GLY A 108 2.63 -6.28 15.14
N VAL A 109 1.99 -7.43 14.88
CA VAL A 109 1.11 -7.62 13.71
C VAL A 109 -0.11 -6.71 13.78
N LEU A 110 -0.72 -6.58 14.96
CA LEU A 110 -1.89 -5.72 15.15
C LEU A 110 -1.53 -4.24 14.95
N ALA A 111 -0.37 -3.80 15.46
CA ALA A 111 0.14 -2.46 15.20
C ALA A 111 0.39 -2.21 13.70
N LEU A 112 0.99 -3.16 13.00
CA LEU A 112 1.19 -3.10 11.54
C LEU A 112 -0.15 -2.97 10.79
N MET A 113 -1.16 -3.74 11.18
CA MET A 113 -2.49 -3.67 10.58
C MET A 113 -3.15 -2.31 10.82
N LEU A 114 -3.03 -1.75 12.03
CA LEU A 114 -3.52 -0.40 12.34
C LEU A 114 -2.79 0.67 11.52
N VAL A 115 -1.47 0.57 11.36
CA VAL A 115 -0.69 1.50 10.53
C VAL A 115 -1.10 1.39 9.06
N ALA A 116 -1.26 0.19 8.52
CA ALA A 116 -1.70 -0.02 7.15
C ALA A 116 -3.11 0.52 6.92
N TRP A 117 -4.03 0.32 7.87
CA TRP A 117 -5.37 0.85 7.80
C TRP A 117 -5.39 2.39 7.88
N ALA A 118 -4.63 2.98 8.80
CA ALA A 118 -4.48 4.43 8.87
C ALA A 118 -3.90 4.99 7.56
N ALA A 119 -2.84 4.38 7.03
CA ALA A 119 -2.26 4.79 5.75
C ALA A 119 -3.27 4.69 4.60
N HIS A 120 -4.08 3.64 4.56
CA HIS A 120 -5.14 3.50 3.56
C HIS A 120 -6.18 4.62 3.67
N LEU A 121 -6.64 4.95 4.88
CA LEU A 121 -7.56 6.06 5.10
C LEU A 121 -6.95 7.41 4.67
N PHE A 122 -5.70 7.66 5.04
CA PHE A 122 -4.99 8.88 4.65
C PHE A 122 -4.79 9.00 3.14
N LEU A 123 -4.40 7.90 2.47
CA LEU A 123 -4.22 7.89 1.01
C LEU A 123 -5.56 8.03 0.28
N GLY A 124 -6.63 7.44 0.80
CA GLY A 124 -7.97 7.54 0.23
C GLY A 124 -8.58 8.94 0.29
N HIS A 125 -8.25 9.73 1.33
CA HIS A 125 -8.72 11.11 1.48
C HIS A 125 -7.66 12.15 1.08
N ARG A 126 -6.55 11.71 0.48
CA ARG A 126 -5.41 12.59 0.18
C ARG A 126 -5.81 13.74 -0.74
N ASP A 127 -6.60 13.46 -1.76
CA ASP A 127 -7.04 14.46 -2.73
C ASP A 127 -7.98 15.50 -2.09
N GLU A 128 -8.86 15.06 -1.18
CA GLU A 128 -9.72 15.95 -0.39
C GLU A 128 -8.93 16.78 0.63
N MET A 129 -7.90 16.20 1.24
CA MET A 129 -7.01 16.90 2.17
C MET A 129 -6.15 17.95 1.45
N LEU A 130 -5.75 17.69 0.21
CA LEU A 130 -4.96 18.61 -0.64
C LEU A 130 -5.84 19.58 -1.44
N ALA A 131 -7.14 19.34 -1.54
CA ALA A 131 -8.07 20.25 -2.17
C ALA A 131 -7.98 21.65 -1.53
N PRO A 132 -8.21 22.72 -2.30
CA PRO A 132 -8.13 24.09 -1.79
C PRO A 132 -9.12 24.27 -0.63
N GLY A 133 -8.59 24.58 0.55
CA GLY A 133 -9.36 24.70 1.78
C GLY A 133 -9.46 23.41 2.63
N GLY A 134 -8.84 22.33 2.17
CA GLY A 134 -8.71 21.05 2.87
C GLY A 134 -7.67 21.09 4.00
N ALA A 135 -7.58 19.99 4.76
CA ALA A 135 -6.77 19.93 5.98
C ALA A 135 -5.26 20.20 5.77
N LEU A 136 -4.73 19.88 4.57
CA LEU A 136 -3.32 20.09 4.22
C LEU A 136 -3.09 21.31 3.31
N ASN A 137 -4.16 21.95 2.83
CA ASN A 137 -4.10 23.07 1.88
C ASN A 137 -5.09 24.19 2.26
N GLY A 138 -5.18 24.47 3.57
CA GLY A 138 -6.03 25.49 4.18
C GLY A 138 -5.26 26.73 4.65
N ASP A 139 -4.06 26.94 4.11
CA ASP A 139 -3.23 28.09 4.43
C ASP A 139 -3.65 29.32 3.63
N ARG A 140 -3.07 30.47 3.97
CA ARG A 140 -3.38 31.74 3.33
C ARG A 140 -3.05 31.73 1.83
N VAL A 141 -1.93 31.10 1.45
CA VAL A 141 -1.47 31.06 0.06
C VAL A 141 -2.40 30.23 -0.80
N ALA A 142 -2.89 29.08 -0.30
CA ALA A 142 -3.91 28.30 -0.99
C ALA A 142 -5.20 29.08 -1.21
N GLY A 143 -5.61 29.89 -0.23
CA GLY A 143 -6.76 30.78 -0.36
C GLY A 143 -6.59 31.83 -1.45
N GLU A 144 -5.41 32.47 -1.51
CA GLU A 144 -5.08 33.46 -2.54
C GLU A 144 -5.05 32.84 -3.95
N ASN A 145 -4.40 31.67 -4.10
CA ASN A 145 -4.29 30.98 -5.39
C ASN A 145 -5.66 30.47 -5.86
N TRP A 146 -6.45 29.89 -4.96
CA TRP A 146 -7.79 29.42 -5.30
C TRP A 146 -8.69 30.56 -5.76
N ALA A 147 -8.66 31.71 -5.10
CA ALA A 147 -9.48 32.86 -5.50
C ALA A 147 -9.12 33.36 -6.92
N LEU A 148 -7.82 33.33 -7.27
CA LEU A 148 -7.34 33.69 -8.60
C LEU A 148 -7.70 32.66 -9.68
N GLU A 149 -7.64 31.37 -9.35
CA GLU A 149 -7.96 30.28 -10.29
C GLU A 149 -9.47 30.12 -10.52
N SER A 150 -10.27 30.26 -9.46
CA SER A 150 -11.73 30.10 -9.51
C SER A 150 -12.46 31.37 -9.92
N GLY A 151 -11.81 32.53 -9.88
CA GLY A 151 -12.43 33.83 -10.14
C GLY A 151 -13.50 34.19 -9.12
N ALA A 152 -13.27 33.85 -7.85
CA ALA A 152 -14.22 34.07 -6.76
C ALA A 152 -14.68 35.54 -6.73
N ALA A 153 -16.00 35.77 -6.74
CA ALA A 153 -16.58 37.10 -6.86
C ALA A 153 -17.13 37.61 -5.53
N SER A 154 -17.33 36.72 -4.55
CA SER A 154 -17.94 37.07 -3.27
C SER A 154 -17.29 36.38 -2.07
N ARG A 155 -17.37 37.02 -0.90
CA ARG A 155 -16.92 36.43 0.37
C ARG A 155 -17.67 35.14 0.71
N ALA A 156 -18.94 35.04 0.32
CA ALA A 156 -19.76 33.86 0.54
C ALA A 156 -19.31 32.63 -0.27
N GLU A 157 -18.55 32.80 -1.35
CA GLU A 157 -17.93 31.69 -2.09
C GLU A 157 -16.68 31.18 -1.38
N CYS A 158 -15.81 32.08 -0.90
CA CYS A 158 -14.66 31.73 -0.06
C CYS A 158 -15.10 31.00 1.23
N ASP A 159 -16.20 31.43 1.85
CA ASP A 159 -16.73 30.80 3.07
C ASP A 159 -17.36 29.43 2.83
N ARG A 160 -17.91 29.21 1.63
CA ARG A 160 -18.44 27.91 1.20
C ARG A 160 -17.31 26.93 0.88
N GLN A 161 -16.19 27.42 0.36
CA GLN A 161 -15.06 26.58 -0.03
C GLN A 161 -14.28 26.02 1.16
N SER A 162 -14.08 26.80 2.23
CA SER A 162 -13.33 26.33 3.39
C SER A 162 -13.83 26.94 4.70
N ALA A 163 -13.72 26.18 5.79
CA ALA A 163 -13.89 26.68 7.15
C ALA A 163 -12.60 27.26 7.77
N ALA A 164 -11.44 27.09 7.11
CA ALA A 164 -10.17 27.52 7.64
C ALA A 164 -10.02 29.06 7.58
N GLN A 165 -9.71 29.67 8.73
CA GLN A 165 -9.59 31.13 8.83
C GLN A 165 -8.47 31.69 7.93
N ALA A 166 -7.30 31.05 7.93
CA ALA A 166 -6.16 31.48 7.12
C ALA A 166 -6.47 31.45 5.61
N PHE A 167 -7.12 30.38 5.13
CA PHE A 167 -7.60 30.25 3.75
C PHE A 167 -8.56 31.39 3.38
N ARG A 168 -9.55 31.67 4.24
CA ARG A 168 -10.54 32.74 4.00
C ARG A 168 -9.87 34.12 3.91
N GLU A 169 -8.95 34.42 4.80
CA GLU A 169 -8.19 35.67 4.79
C GLU A 169 -7.41 35.86 3.48
N GLY A 170 -6.79 34.79 2.96
CA GLY A 170 -6.14 34.78 1.66
C GLY A 170 -7.10 35.01 0.51
N CYS A 171 -8.20 34.26 0.47
CA CYS A 171 -9.22 34.36 -0.56
C CYS A 171 -9.84 35.77 -0.61
N TYR A 172 -10.18 36.34 0.55
CA TYR A 172 -10.74 37.67 0.65
C TYR A 172 -9.79 38.76 0.16
N ALA A 173 -8.48 38.58 0.34
CA ALA A 173 -7.48 39.55 -0.10
C ALA A 173 -7.40 39.70 -1.63
N LYS A 174 -8.00 38.77 -2.38
CA LYS A 174 -8.04 38.77 -3.85
C LYS A 174 -9.43 39.07 -4.43
N LEU A 175 -10.47 39.19 -3.61
CA LEU A 175 -11.81 39.59 -4.07
C LEU A 175 -11.79 41.03 -4.61
N GLY A 176 -12.00 41.21 -5.91
CA GLY A 176 -12.12 42.53 -6.55
C GLY A 176 -10.84 43.09 -7.17
N ARG A 177 -9.81 42.26 -7.36
CA ARG A 177 -8.74 42.50 -8.35
C ARG A 177 -9.04 41.73 -9.62
#